data_AF-A0A509AHW5-F1
#
_entry.id   AF-A0A509AHW5-F1
#
_cell.length_a   1.000
_cell.length_b   1.000
_cell.length_c   1.000
_cell.angle_alpha   90.00
_cell.angle_beta   90.00
_cell.angle_gamma   90.00
#
_symmetry.space_group_name_H-M   'P 1'
#
loop_
_entity.id
_entity.type
_entity.pdbx_description
1 polymer ?
#
loop_
_entity_poly.entity_id
_entity_poly.type
_entity_poly.pdbx_seq_one_letter_code
_entity_poly.pdbx_strand_id
1 'polypeptide(L)'
;MELINEKDNNKINNILSNDAQLINDILKDNFQCDKEGRLVRILSEFSTVQDCLRNEGIFFTVVIFGSSRAVSYETYESNRIKYENQLKEFNEKQKDNIPLSDTEIKQYEQTKKDLDRLQKLKWSIKYYSQISELSKKLTLFFETQEGQEAVKNMSSQLPKTHHLFKNKNPETQESGEIKRSNKITVAVCTGGGPGFMEAANKGSKEANGKSLGFSITLPFEKGANQYVDENLSFKFHYFFTRKFWLVYLSLAFIIMPGGFGTLDELMEILTLKQCKRFKRHVPIILFGKEFWTSILNFDMLVEYGLISKDDVDSLFITDSIEEAYECVINFLKNSNPTTPKEVKDSS
;
A
#
# COMPACT_ATOMS: atom_id res chain seq x y z
N MET A 1 40.85 15.86 -17.03
CA MET A 1 42.19 16.15 -17.59
C MET A 1 42.40 17.66 -17.52
N GLU A 2 43.52 18.03 -16.91
CA GLU A 2 44.14 19.35 -16.73
C GLU A 2 43.46 20.51 -15.95
N LEU A 3 44.36 21.18 -15.24
CA LEU A 3 44.23 22.24 -14.23
C LEU A 3 43.86 23.60 -14.83
N ILE A 4 43.05 24.38 -14.11
CA ILE A 4 42.96 25.83 -14.28
C ILE A 4 43.14 26.50 -12.90
N ASN A 5 44.10 27.43 -12.87
CA ASN A 5 44.65 28.26 -11.80
C ASN A 5 43.76 28.63 -10.59
N GLU A 6 44.34 28.49 -9.40
CA GLU A 6 43.81 28.82 -8.05
C GLU A 6 43.49 30.31 -7.76
N LYS A 7 43.49 31.21 -8.74
CA LYS A 7 43.15 32.63 -8.53
C LYS A 7 41.72 33.04 -8.90
N ASP A 8 40.94 32.16 -9.52
CA ASP A 8 39.53 32.42 -9.85
C ASP A 8 38.52 31.81 -8.86
N ASN A 9 38.97 31.05 -7.87
CA ASN A 9 38.08 30.36 -6.91
C ASN A 9 37.22 31.29 -6.07
N ASN A 10 37.67 32.51 -5.72
CA ASN A 10 36.84 33.43 -4.93
C ASN A 10 35.77 34.15 -5.77
N LYS A 11 35.94 34.25 -7.09
CA LYS A 11 34.93 34.82 -7.99
C LYS A 11 33.94 33.75 -8.43
N ILE A 12 34.43 32.53 -8.71
CA ILE A 12 33.59 31.37 -9.05
C ILE A 12 32.77 30.91 -7.85
N ASN A 13 33.33 30.87 -6.62
CA ASN A 13 32.55 30.51 -5.43
C ASN A 13 31.48 31.55 -5.07
N ASN A 14 31.69 32.84 -5.38
CA ASN A 14 30.66 33.88 -5.20
C ASN A 14 29.59 33.89 -6.31
N ILE A 15 29.93 33.43 -7.51
CA ILE A 15 28.94 33.26 -8.60
C ILE A 15 28.13 31.99 -8.35
N LEU A 16 28.77 30.88 -7.97
CA LEU A 16 28.09 29.63 -7.60
C LEU A 16 27.22 29.78 -6.34
N SER A 17 27.62 30.61 -5.36
CA SER A 17 26.78 30.86 -4.17
C SER A 17 25.57 31.72 -4.50
N ASN A 18 25.73 32.77 -5.32
CA ASN A 18 24.61 33.61 -5.77
C ASN A 18 23.68 32.86 -6.71
N ASP A 19 24.20 32.01 -7.60
CA ASP A 19 23.38 31.17 -8.48
C ASP A 19 22.67 30.07 -7.69
N ALA A 20 23.32 29.44 -6.70
CA ALA A 20 22.67 28.48 -5.81
C ALA A 20 21.61 29.13 -4.92
N GLN A 21 21.81 30.39 -4.53
CA GLN A 21 20.85 31.15 -3.74
C GLN A 21 19.69 31.63 -4.62
N LEU A 22 19.95 32.13 -5.83
CA LEU A 22 18.94 32.45 -6.83
C LEU A 22 18.14 31.22 -7.27
N ILE A 23 18.79 30.08 -7.48
CA ILE A 23 18.12 28.79 -7.75
C ILE A 23 17.27 28.38 -6.55
N ASN A 24 17.79 28.51 -5.32
CA ASN A 24 16.99 28.24 -4.12
C ASN A 24 15.81 29.19 -3.97
N ASP A 25 15.95 30.47 -4.31
CA ASP A 25 14.90 31.48 -4.21
C ASP A 25 13.84 31.26 -5.31
N ILE A 26 14.26 30.94 -6.54
CA ILE A 26 13.36 30.53 -7.64
C ILE A 26 12.62 29.24 -7.29
N LEU A 27 13.29 28.25 -6.70
CA LEU A 27 12.68 26.96 -6.33
C LEU A 27 11.78 27.06 -5.10
N LYS A 28 12.14 27.86 -4.08
CA LYS A 28 11.37 28.02 -2.84
C LYS A 28 10.15 28.91 -3.00
N ASP A 29 10.30 30.07 -3.62
CA ASP A 29 9.22 31.07 -3.60
C ASP A 29 8.23 30.88 -4.74
N ASN A 30 8.67 30.32 -5.89
CA ASN A 30 7.83 30.21 -7.08
C ASN A 30 7.61 28.79 -7.60
N PHE A 31 8.39 27.76 -7.25
CA PHE A 31 8.08 26.41 -7.75
C PHE A 31 7.22 25.63 -6.76
N GLN A 32 7.63 25.50 -5.49
CA GLN A 32 6.98 24.63 -4.50
C GLN A 32 5.53 24.99 -4.18
N CYS A 33 5.19 26.28 -4.20
CA CYS A 33 3.87 26.79 -3.82
C CYS A 33 3.01 27.25 -5.01
N ASP A 34 3.58 27.34 -6.21
CA ASP A 34 2.88 27.85 -7.39
C ASP A 34 2.03 26.80 -8.10
N LYS A 35 1.00 27.29 -8.80
CA LYS A 35 0.05 26.48 -9.57
C LYS A 35 0.72 25.81 -10.76
N GLU A 36 1.65 26.47 -11.46
CA GLU A 36 2.31 25.87 -12.63
C GLU A 36 3.30 24.78 -12.20
N GLY A 37 4.04 25.03 -11.11
CA GLY A 37 4.92 24.03 -10.51
C GLY A 37 4.17 22.77 -10.04
N ARG A 38 2.88 22.89 -9.68
CA ARG A 38 2.06 21.76 -9.22
C ARG A 38 1.95 20.67 -10.27
N LEU A 39 1.70 21.03 -11.53
CA LEU A 39 1.56 20.04 -12.62
C LEU A 39 2.87 19.27 -12.84
N VAL A 40 4.00 19.97 -12.80
CA VAL A 40 5.33 19.34 -12.90
C VAL A 40 5.55 18.38 -11.74
N ARG A 41 5.25 18.78 -10.49
CA ARG A 41 5.35 17.88 -9.32
C ARG A 41 4.48 16.63 -9.44
N ILE A 42 3.24 16.78 -9.91
CA ILE A 42 2.32 15.65 -10.14
C ILE A 42 2.92 14.68 -11.17
N LEU A 43 3.43 15.21 -12.29
CA LEU A 43 4.05 14.40 -13.34
C LEU A 43 5.34 13.72 -12.86
N SER A 44 6.15 14.40 -12.06
CA SER A 44 7.34 13.84 -11.42
C SER A 44 6.98 12.69 -10.50
N GLU A 45 6.01 12.88 -9.60
CA GLU A 45 5.56 11.82 -8.68
C GLU A 45 5.04 10.60 -9.45
N PHE A 46 4.33 10.80 -10.54
CA PHE A 46 3.89 9.72 -11.43
C PHE A 46 5.07 8.98 -12.09
N SER A 47 5.96 9.73 -12.75
CA SER A 47 7.08 9.17 -13.52
C SER A 47 8.09 8.44 -12.63
N THR A 48 8.38 8.97 -11.44
CA THR A 48 9.32 8.36 -10.50
C THR A 48 8.85 6.99 -10.04
N VAL A 49 7.58 6.85 -9.64
CA VAL A 49 7.02 5.55 -9.23
C VAL A 49 7.12 4.55 -10.38
N GLN A 50 6.74 4.97 -11.59
CA GLN A 50 6.81 4.13 -12.78
C GLN A 50 8.23 3.61 -13.04
N ASP A 51 9.22 4.50 -12.98
CA ASP A 51 10.61 4.15 -13.26
C ASP A 51 11.20 3.23 -12.19
N CYS A 52 10.91 3.47 -10.91
CA CYS A 52 11.35 2.60 -9.81
C CYS A 52 10.76 1.19 -9.94
N LEU A 53 9.45 1.06 -10.17
CA LEU A 53 8.80 -0.23 -10.33
C LEU A 53 9.37 -1.01 -11.53
N ARG A 54 9.65 -0.31 -12.64
CA ARG A 54 10.27 -0.91 -13.83
C ARG A 54 11.69 -1.41 -13.55
N ASN A 55 12.49 -0.66 -12.81
CA ASN A 55 13.86 -1.06 -12.45
C ASN A 55 13.87 -2.31 -11.56
N GLU A 56 12.83 -2.48 -10.73
CA GLU A 56 12.62 -3.67 -9.90
C GLU A 56 11.88 -4.82 -10.63
N GLY A 57 11.53 -4.63 -11.90
CA GLY A 57 10.81 -5.62 -12.71
C GLY A 57 9.38 -5.88 -12.23
N ILE A 58 8.78 -4.95 -11.47
CA ILE A 58 7.43 -5.08 -10.91
C ILE A 58 6.43 -4.57 -11.95
N PHE A 59 5.61 -5.48 -12.47
CA PHE A 59 4.56 -5.17 -13.44
C PHE A 59 3.16 -5.36 -12.88
N PHE A 60 3.06 -6.02 -11.74
CA PHE A 60 1.81 -6.39 -11.12
C PHE A 60 1.92 -6.34 -9.60
N THR A 61 0.79 -6.08 -8.96
CA THR A 61 0.70 -6.06 -7.50
C THR A 61 -0.50 -6.86 -7.02
N VAL A 62 -0.38 -7.47 -5.83
CA VAL A 62 -1.53 -7.81 -5.01
C VAL A 62 -1.66 -6.72 -3.97
N VAL A 63 -2.82 -6.06 -3.94
CA VAL A 63 -3.02 -4.88 -3.11
C VAL A 63 -3.82 -5.25 -1.88
N ILE A 64 -3.30 -4.89 -0.71
CA ILE A 64 -3.93 -5.20 0.57
C ILE A 64 -4.20 -3.92 1.32
N PHE A 65 -5.48 -3.72 1.68
CA PHE A 65 -5.94 -2.60 2.51
C PHE A 65 -6.44 -3.10 3.85
N GLY A 66 -6.40 -2.23 4.86
CA GLY A 66 -6.94 -2.53 6.18
C GLY A 66 -6.61 -1.48 7.21
N SER A 67 -7.13 -1.67 8.42
CA SER A 67 -6.89 -0.77 9.56
C SER A 67 -5.39 -0.61 9.87
N SER A 68 -4.94 0.64 9.94
CA SER A 68 -3.63 1.00 10.50
C SER A 68 -3.56 0.85 12.02
N ARG A 69 -4.71 0.65 12.67
CA ARG A 69 -4.82 0.48 14.13
C ARG A 69 -4.83 -0.98 14.55
N ALA A 70 -4.86 -1.93 13.62
CA ALA A 70 -4.76 -3.34 13.96
C ALA A 70 -3.44 -3.64 14.68
N VAL A 71 -3.43 -4.68 15.51
CA VAL A 71 -2.26 -5.03 16.33
C VAL A 71 -1.94 -6.51 16.24
N SER A 72 -0.65 -6.84 16.24
CA SER A 72 -0.21 -8.23 16.40
C SER A 72 -0.43 -8.70 17.84
N TYR A 73 -0.32 -10.01 18.07
CA TYR A 73 -0.41 -10.58 19.42
C TYR A 73 0.68 -10.00 20.34
N GLU A 74 1.92 -9.94 19.85
CA GLU A 74 3.08 -9.47 20.60
C GLU A 74 2.93 -7.99 20.98
N THR A 75 2.50 -7.15 20.03
CA THR A 75 2.24 -5.73 20.28
C THR A 75 1.08 -5.54 21.26
N TYR A 76 0.01 -6.32 21.13
CA TYR A 76 -1.13 -6.25 22.04
C TYR A 76 -0.72 -6.60 23.47
N GLU A 77 -0.07 -7.75 23.68
CA GLU A 77 0.32 -8.20 25.02
C GLU A 77 1.36 -7.28 25.67
N SER A 78 2.36 -6.83 24.91
CA SER A 78 3.36 -5.87 25.38
C SER A 78 2.71 -4.57 25.88
N ASN A 79 1.79 -3.99 25.09
CA ASN A 79 1.09 -2.78 25.47
C ASN A 79 0.11 -3.01 26.62
N ARG A 80 -0.59 -4.16 26.65
CA ARG A 80 -1.51 -4.53 27.73
C ARG A 80 -0.79 -4.59 29.06
N ILE A 81 0.31 -5.34 29.13
CA ILE A 81 1.14 -5.47 30.34
C ILE A 81 1.67 -4.10 30.76
N LYS A 82 2.16 -3.30 29.81
CA LYS A 82 2.64 -1.93 30.08
C LYS A 82 1.56 -1.07 30.75
N TYR A 83 0.36 -1.01 30.18
CA TYR A 83 -0.72 -0.18 30.72
C TYR A 83 -1.26 -0.73 32.04
N GLU A 84 -1.40 -2.04 32.19
CA GLU A 84 -1.82 -2.69 33.44
C GLU A 84 -0.83 -2.40 34.58
N ASN A 85 0.47 -2.48 34.32
CA ASN A 85 1.51 -2.15 35.31
C ASN A 85 1.47 -0.66 35.71
N GLN A 86 1.35 0.24 34.74
CA GLN A 86 1.22 1.68 35.02
C GLN A 86 0.00 1.98 35.91
N LEU A 87 -1.15 1.39 35.59
CA LEU A 87 -2.36 1.56 36.40
C LEU A 87 -2.21 0.97 37.81
N LYS A 88 -1.51 -0.16 37.94
CA LYS A 88 -1.21 -0.77 39.23
C LYS A 88 -0.37 0.15 40.11
N GLU A 89 0.70 0.75 39.57
CA GLU A 89 1.55 1.70 40.29
C GLU A 89 0.75 2.92 40.79
N PHE A 90 -0.14 3.47 39.96
CA PHE A 90 -1.01 4.58 40.39
C PHE A 90 -1.99 4.17 41.50
N ASN A 91 -2.59 2.98 41.40
CA ASN A 91 -3.53 2.47 42.39
C ASN A 91 -2.82 2.16 43.74
N GLU A 92 -1.56 1.71 43.71
CA GLU A 92 -0.75 1.48 44.91
C GLU A 92 -0.45 2.81 45.64
N LYS A 93 -0.04 3.86 44.92
CA LYS A 93 0.15 5.20 45.53
C LYS A 93 -1.11 5.72 46.21
N GLN A 94 -2.27 5.54 45.58
CA GLN A 94 -3.56 5.92 46.18
C GLN A 94 -3.88 5.11 47.44
N LYS A 95 -3.57 3.81 47.44
CA LYS A 95 -3.77 2.92 48.59
C LYS A 95 -2.87 3.31 49.78
N ASP A 96 -1.67 3.78 49.51
CA ASP A 96 -0.72 4.28 50.51
C ASP A 96 -1.03 5.72 50.96
N ASN A 97 -2.19 6.28 50.58
CA ASN A 97 -2.60 7.67 50.82
C ASN A 97 -1.61 8.72 50.32
N ILE A 98 -0.82 8.40 49.29
CA ILE A 98 0.09 9.34 48.64
C ILE A 98 -0.73 10.14 47.61
N PRO A 99 -0.86 11.47 47.76
CA PRO A 99 -1.60 12.29 46.81
C PRO A 99 -0.94 12.26 45.42
N LEU A 100 -1.72 11.98 44.38
CA LEU A 100 -1.25 12.10 43.01
C LEU A 100 -1.21 13.57 42.60
N SER A 101 -0.17 13.97 41.87
CA SER A 101 -0.11 15.28 41.21
C SER A 101 -1.12 15.38 40.06
N ASP A 102 -1.48 16.60 39.66
CA ASP A 102 -2.37 16.83 38.50
C ASP A 102 -1.86 16.17 37.21
N THR A 103 -0.54 16.08 37.05
CA THR A 103 0.11 15.40 35.92
C THR A 103 -0.11 13.90 35.98
N GLU A 104 0.05 13.29 37.16
CA GLU A 104 -0.18 11.85 37.36
C GLU A 104 -1.65 11.48 37.19
N ILE A 105 -2.59 12.33 37.64
CA ILE A 105 -4.03 12.14 37.40
C ILE A 105 -4.33 12.13 35.89
N LYS A 106 -3.76 13.09 35.14
CA LYS A 106 -3.91 13.11 33.68
C LYS A 106 -3.31 11.87 33.01
N GLN A 107 -2.15 11.41 33.47
CA GLN A 107 -1.52 10.19 32.96
C GLN A 107 -2.36 8.94 33.26
N TYR A 108 -2.89 8.81 34.48
CA TYR A 108 -3.78 7.71 34.86
C TYR A 108 -5.01 7.63 33.94
N GLU A 109 -5.70 8.76 33.75
CA GLU A 109 -6.87 8.83 32.87
C GLU A 109 -6.52 8.51 31.41
N GLN A 110 -5.36 8.97 30.94
CA GLN A 110 -4.88 8.67 29.58
C GLN A 110 -4.56 7.18 29.41
N THR A 111 -3.84 6.57 30.35
CA THR A 111 -3.52 5.13 30.34
C THR A 111 -4.78 4.28 30.37
N LYS A 112 -5.79 4.67 31.16
CA LYS A 112 -7.09 3.97 31.19
C LYS A 112 -7.80 4.02 29.83
N LYS A 113 -7.80 5.18 29.17
CA LYS A 113 -8.35 5.35 27.81
C LYS A 113 -7.58 4.53 26.78
N ASP A 114 -6.26 4.46 26.88
CA ASP A 114 -5.43 3.71 25.95
C ASP A 114 -5.59 2.20 26.14
N LEU A 115 -5.78 1.73 27.37
CA LEU A 115 -6.13 0.33 27.64
C LEU A 115 -7.50 -0.04 27.08
N ASP A 116 -8.53 0.80 27.26
CA ASP A 116 -9.86 0.58 26.66
C ASP A 116 -9.81 0.54 25.13
N ARG A 117 -9.05 1.45 24.51
CA ARG A 117 -8.81 1.44 23.05
C ARG A 117 -8.11 0.16 22.61
N LEU A 118 -7.09 -0.28 23.36
CA LEU A 118 -6.37 -1.51 23.05
C LEU A 118 -7.31 -2.72 23.14
N GLN A 119 -8.13 -2.83 24.19
CA GLN A 119 -9.10 -3.90 24.37
C GLN A 119 -10.08 -3.99 23.19
N LYS A 120 -10.55 -2.84 22.66
CA LYS A 120 -11.39 -2.77 21.45
C LYS A 120 -10.70 -3.28 20.19
N LEU A 121 -9.38 -3.44 20.18
CA LEU A 121 -8.59 -3.95 19.05
C LEU A 121 -8.22 -5.43 19.19
N LYS A 122 -8.63 -6.11 20.27
CA LYS A 122 -8.31 -7.53 20.51
C LYS A 122 -8.73 -8.45 19.35
N TRP A 123 -9.87 -8.16 18.71
CA TRP A 123 -10.35 -8.90 17.54
C TRP A 123 -9.35 -8.90 16.37
N SER A 124 -8.56 -7.83 16.23
CA SER A 124 -7.66 -7.64 15.10
C SER A 124 -6.45 -8.58 15.13
N ILE A 125 -6.10 -9.13 16.30
CA ILE A 125 -4.97 -10.06 16.47
C ILE A 125 -5.12 -11.27 15.55
N LYS A 126 -6.33 -11.86 15.50
CA LYS A 126 -6.64 -13.00 14.63
C LYS A 126 -6.40 -12.64 13.16
N TYR A 127 -6.97 -11.52 12.71
CA TYR A 127 -6.85 -11.09 11.32
C TYR A 127 -5.42 -10.67 10.94
N TYR A 128 -4.63 -10.20 11.91
CA TYR A 128 -3.25 -9.80 11.68
C TYR A 128 -2.40 -11.01 11.26
N SER A 129 -2.51 -12.13 11.97
CA SER A 129 -1.81 -13.36 11.56
C SER A 129 -2.34 -13.91 10.24
N GLN A 130 -3.67 -13.90 10.05
CA GLN A 130 -4.28 -14.42 8.82
C GLN A 130 -3.84 -13.66 7.57
N ILE A 131 -3.77 -12.33 7.59
CA ILE A 131 -3.35 -11.58 6.41
C ILE A 131 -1.85 -11.72 6.12
N SER A 132 -1.03 -11.84 7.17
CA SER A 132 0.39 -12.17 7.01
C SER A 132 0.56 -13.52 6.33
N GLU A 133 -0.20 -14.53 6.75
CA GLU A 133 -0.16 -15.86 6.14
C GLU A 133 -0.70 -15.87 4.70
N LEU A 134 -1.84 -15.23 4.44
CA LEU A 134 -2.39 -15.10 3.09
C LEU A 134 -1.42 -14.40 2.14
N SER A 135 -0.81 -13.30 2.60
CA SER A 135 0.21 -12.59 1.83
C SER A 135 1.40 -13.48 1.53
N LYS A 136 1.87 -14.27 2.50
CA LYS A 136 2.97 -15.22 2.32
C LYS A 136 2.63 -16.30 1.27
N LYS A 137 1.43 -16.89 1.35
CA LYS A 137 0.95 -17.91 0.40
C LYS A 137 0.88 -17.36 -1.03
N LEU A 138 0.33 -16.15 -1.21
CA LEU A 138 0.27 -15.50 -2.51
C LEU A 138 1.66 -15.19 -3.06
N THR A 139 2.56 -14.66 -2.24
CA THR A 139 3.96 -14.43 -2.64
C THR A 139 4.63 -15.71 -3.12
N LEU A 140 4.51 -16.81 -2.36
CA LEU A 140 5.08 -18.11 -2.76
C LEU A 140 4.43 -18.66 -4.04
N PHE A 141 3.13 -18.47 -4.24
CA PHE A 141 2.45 -18.90 -5.46
C PHE A 141 3.05 -18.25 -6.71
N PHE A 142 3.30 -16.94 -6.68
CA PHE A 142 3.88 -16.24 -7.83
C PHE A 142 5.30 -16.69 -8.16
N GLU A 143 6.00 -17.34 -7.23
CA GLU A 143 7.32 -17.94 -7.47
C GLU A 143 7.25 -19.31 -8.16
N THR A 144 6.09 -19.95 -8.19
CA THR A 144 5.89 -21.23 -8.87
C THR A 144 5.80 -21.08 -10.39
N GLN A 145 6.06 -22.16 -11.13
CA GLN A 145 5.84 -22.19 -12.58
C GLN A 145 4.39 -21.87 -12.95
N GLU A 146 3.44 -22.40 -12.19
CA GLU A 146 2.01 -22.16 -12.39
C GLU A 146 1.64 -20.68 -12.19
N GLY A 147 2.16 -20.04 -11.13
CA GLY A 147 1.95 -18.62 -10.90
C GLY A 147 2.56 -17.74 -11.98
N GLN A 148 3.76 -18.07 -12.46
CA GLN A 148 4.40 -17.35 -13.56
C GLN A 148 3.61 -17.47 -14.87
N GLU A 149 3.04 -18.65 -15.17
CA GLU A 149 2.18 -18.84 -16.34
C GLU A 149 0.89 -18.02 -16.23
N ALA A 150 0.22 -18.03 -15.08
CA ALA A 150 -0.98 -17.24 -14.82
C ALA A 150 -0.74 -15.73 -15.03
N VAL A 151 0.36 -15.21 -14.49
CA VAL A 151 0.72 -13.78 -14.64
C VAL A 151 1.13 -13.43 -16.08
N LYS A 152 1.81 -14.35 -16.78
CA LYS A 152 2.18 -14.15 -18.19
C LYS A 152 0.95 -14.03 -19.08
N ASN A 153 -0.10 -14.82 -18.84
CA ASN A 153 -1.36 -14.71 -19.55
C ASN A 153 -2.00 -13.33 -19.33
N MET A 154 -1.94 -12.80 -18.11
CA MET A 154 -2.40 -11.44 -17.80
C MET A 154 -1.57 -10.35 -18.48
N SER A 155 -0.25 -10.56 -18.63
CA SER A 155 0.62 -9.59 -19.32
C SER A 155 0.24 -9.35 -20.78
N SER A 156 -0.37 -10.34 -21.45
CA SER A 156 -0.83 -10.21 -22.84
C SER A 156 -1.96 -9.19 -23.03
N GLN A 157 -2.68 -8.88 -21.94
CA GLN A 157 -3.76 -7.90 -21.90
C GLN A 157 -3.25 -6.46 -21.70
N LEU A 158 -1.95 -6.27 -21.46
CA LEU A 158 -1.37 -4.93 -21.33
C LEU A 158 -1.12 -4.30 -22.71
N PRO A 159 -1.32 -2.97 -22.86
CA PRO A 159 -1.11 -2.32 -24.16
C PRO A 159 0.32 -2.50 -24.68
N LYS A 160 0.45 -3.02 -25.90
CA LYS A 160 1.75 -3.28 -26.57
C LYS A 160 2.60 -2.02 -26.76
N THR A 161 1.98 -0.84 -26.75
CA THR A 161 2.62 0.47 -26.97
C THR A 161 3.13 1.12 -25.70
N HIS A 162 2.82 0.59 -24.52
CA HIS A 162 3.43 1.11 -23.30
C HIS A 162 4.82 0.50 -23.13
N HIS A 163 5.84 1.35 -23.15
CA HIS A 163 7.23 1.05 -22.77
C HIS A 163 7.41 0.52 -21.33
N LEU A 164 6.33 0.17 -20.64
CA LEU A 164 6.31 -0.41 -19.29
C LEU A 164 7.22 -1.64 -19.22
N PHE A 165 7.21 -2.52 -20.22
CA PHE A 165 7.90 -3.82 -20.15
C PHE A 165 9.39 -3.85 -20.48
N LYS A 166 10.02 -2.71 -20.80
CA LYS A 166 11.49 -2.71 -21.02
C LYS A 166 12.18 -2.61 -19.67
N ASN A 167 12.46 -3.75 -19.05
CA ASN A 167 13.35 -3.81 -17.88
C ASN A 167 14.68 -3.11 -18.22
N LYS A 168 15.06 -2.10 -17.43
CA LYS A 168 16.31 -1.34 -17.62
C LYS A 168 17.52 -2.02 -16.98
N ASN A 169 17.32 -3.04 -16.16
CA ASN A 169 18.39 -3.76 -15.48
C ASN A 169 18.67 -5.10 -16.20
N PRO A 170 19.60 -5.14 -17.17
CA PRO A 170 20.29 -6.37 -17.49
C PRO A 170 21.14 -6.74 -16.27
N GLU A 171 20.91 -7.90 -15.67
CA GLU A 171 21.82 -8.44 -14.66
C GLU A 171 23.22 -8.53 -15.26
N THR A 172 24.16 -7.72 -14.75
CA THR A 172 25.58 -7.81 -15.02
C THR A 172 26.14 -9.02 -14.28
N GLN A 173 26.37 -10.11 -15.00
CA GLN A 173 27.41 -11.08 -14.65
C GLN A 173 28.58 -10.92 -15.63
N GLU A 174 29.80 -11.01 -15.10
CA GLU A 174 31.07 -11.01 -15.83
C GLU A 174 31.15 -12.21 -16.79
N SER A 175 30.42 -12.18 -17.89
CA SER A 175 30.56 -13.06 -19.07
C SER A 175 29.42 -12.79 -20.05
N GLY A 176 29.45 -11.65 -20.75
CA GLY A 176 29.00 -11.50 -22.15
C GLY A 176 27.58 -11.91 -22.58
N GLU A 177 26.70 -12.42 -21.73
CA GLU A 177 25.34 -12.85 -22.08
C GLU A 177 24.34 -12.24 -21.09
N ILE A 178 23.58 -11.25 -21.57
CA ILE A 178 22.47 -10.65 -20.84
C ILE A 178 21.36 -11.70 -20.73
N LYS A 179 21.33 -12.48 -19.64
CA LYS A 179 20.16 -13.28 -19.28
C LYS A 179 19.06 -12.32 -18.82
N ARG A 180 18.17 -11.95 -19.74
CA ARG A 180 16.87 -11.39 -19.36
C ARG A 180 16.12 -12.47 -18.58
N SER A 181 16.02 -12.29 -17.28
CA SER A 181 15.07 -13.05 -16.47
C SER A 181 13.67 -12.87 -17.09
N ASN A 182 13.11 -13.95 -17.63
CA ASN A 182 11.73 -14.00 -18.16
C ASN A 182 10.68 -14.02 -17.03
N LYS A 183 11.12 -13.90 -15.77
CA LYS A 183 10.27 -13.95 -14.59
C LYS A 183 9.55 -12.61 -14.43
N ILE A 184 8.24 -12.67 -14.24
CA ILE A 184 7.42 -11.50 -13.94
C ILE A 184 7.32 -11.38 -12.42
N THR A 185 7.80 -10.27 -11.87
CA THR A 185 7.70 -10.01 -10.44
C THR A 185 6.31 -9.45 -10.10
N VAL A 186 5.64 -10.11 -9.16
CA VAL A 186 4.43 -9.60 -8.52
C VAL A 186 4.80 -9.16 -7.11
N ALA A 187 4.52 -7.91 -6.77
CA ALA A 187 4.80 -7.37 -5.44
C ALA A 187 3.54 -7.34 -4.57
N VAL A 188 3.70 -7.53 -3.26
CA VAL A 188 2.64 -7.19 -2.31
C VAL A 188 2.67 -5.69 -2.07
N CYS A 189 1.55 -5.03 -2.28
CA CYS A 189 1.40 -3.58 -2.20
C CYS A 189 0.44 -3.19 -1.08
N THR A 190 0.87 -2.29 -0.22
CA THR A 190 0.04 -1.74 0.86
C THR A 190 0.21 -0.22 0.91
N GLY A 191 -0.51 0.44 1.83
CA GLY A 191 -0.27 1.83 2.16
C GLY A 191 1.03 2.09 2.94
N GLY A 192 1.81 1.06 3.26
CA GLY A 192 3.09 1.17 3.99
C GLY A 192 2.96 1.46 5.49
N GLY A 193 1.77 1.70 6.02
CA GLY A 193 1.56 2.00 7.44
C GLY A 193 1.62 0.77 8.36
N PRO A 194 1.33 0.96 9.67
CA PRO A 194 1.23 -0.12 10.66
C PRO A 194 -0.05 -0.98 10.47
N GLY A 195 -0.26 -1.94 11.38
CA GLY A 195 -1.48 -2.74 11.43
C GLY A 195 -1.57 -3.78 10.30
N PHE A 196 -2.73 -3.90 9.65
CA PHE A 196 -2.89 -4.92 8.60
C PHE A 196 -2.01 -4.68 7.37
N MET A 197 -1.63 -3.43 7.11
CA MET A 197 -0.65 -3.11 6.06
C MET A 197 0.73 -3.71 6.40
N GLU A 198 1.20 -3.49 7.62
CA GLU A 198 2.44 -4.09 8.11
C GLU A 198 2.40 -5.61 8.10
N ALA A 199 1.30 -6.22 8.56
CA ALA A 199 1.12 -7.68 8.54
C ALA A 199 1.25 -8.27 7.13
N ALA A 200 0.64 -7.63 6.14
CA ALA A 200 0.78 -8.02 4.73
C ALA A 200 2.22 -7.88 4.23
N ASN A 201 2.86 -6.73 4.47
CA ASN A 201 4.25 -6.52 4.09
C ASN A 201 5.18 -7.56 4.74
N LYS A 202 4.96 -7.88 6.02
CA LYS A 202 5.67 -8.93 6.77
C LYS A 202 5.54 -10.28 6.10
N GLY A 203 4.31 -10.71 5.78
CA GLY A 203 4.04 -11.97 5.11
C GLY A 203 4.78 -12.12 3.78
N SER A 204 4.79 -11.06 2.97
CA SER A 204 5.56 -11.05 1.72
C SER A 204 7.07 -11.15 1.96
N LYS A 205 7.59 -10.39 2.93
CA LYS A 205 9.02 -10.36 3.25
C LYS A 205 9.51 -11.71 3.77
N GLU A 206 8.72 -12.40 4.58
CA GLU A 206 9.02 -13.76 5.06
C GLU A 206 9.07 -14.81 3.94
N ALA A 207 8.42 -14.55 2.80
CA ALA A 207 8.49 -15.37 1.59
C ALA A 207 9.56 -14.88 0.59
N ASN A 208 10.43 -13.95 0.98
CA ASN A 208 11.42 -13.32 0.10
C ASN A 208 10.82 -12.61 -1.13
N GLY A 209 9.56 -12.17 -1.04
CA GLY A 209 8.90 -11.39 -2.09
C GLY A 209 9.18 -9.90 -2.00
N LYS A 210 8.90 -9.18 -3.10
CA LYS A 210 8.94 -7.71 -3.12
C LYS A 210 7.79 -7.12 -2.32
N SER A 211 8.10 -6.18 -1.44
CA SER A 211 7.17 -5.57 -0.50
C SER A 211 7.12 -4.06 -0.71
N LEU A 212 6.00 -3.58 -1.26
CA LEU A 212 5.77 -2.22 -1.73
C LEU A 212 4.93 -1.43 -0.72
N GLY A 213 5.36 -0.21 -0.43
CA GLY A 213 4.65 0.71 0.46
C GLY A 213 4.34 2.03 -0.24
N PHE A 214 3.07 2.26 -0.55
CA PHE A 214 2.58 3.54 -1.06
C PHE A 214 2.02 4.38 0.10
N SER A 215 2.92 4.96 0.87
CA SER A 215 2.59 5.86 1.98
C SER A 215 2.15 7.23 1.50
N ILE A 216 1.50 8.01 2.36
CA ILE A 216 1.08 9.37 2.04
C ILE A 216 1.60 10.35 3.09
N THR A 217 1.85 11.58 2.68
CA THR A 217 2.33 12.60 3.61
C THR A 217 1.19 13.06 4.52
N LEU A 218 1.18 12.58 5.76
CA LEU A 218 0.27 13.05 6.81
C LEU A 218 1.07 13.67 7.96
N PRO A 219 0.51 14.67 8.69
CA PRO A 219 1.20 15.34 9.80
C PRO A 219 1.62 14.40 10.95
N PHE A 220 1.02 13.21 11.02
CA PHE A 220 1.11 12.28 12.14
C PHE A 220 1.65 10.90 11.75
N GLU A 221 2.03 10.68 10.48
CA GLU A 221 2.53 9.38 10.00
C GLU A 221 4.05 9.27 10.22
N LYS A 222 4.49 8.14 10.78
CA LYS A 222 5.89 7.93 11.21
C LYS A 222 6.82 7.40 10.10
N GLY A 223 6.33 7.27 8.87
CA GLY A 223 7.02 6.62 7.76
C GLY A 223 6.50 5.21 7.50
N ALA A 224 7.11 4.52 6.52
CA ALA A 224 6.74 3.16 6.16
C ALA A 224 7.16 2.15 7.26
N ASN A 225 6.43 1.04 7.35
CA ASN A 225 6.76 -0.06 8.24
C ASN A 225 8.05 -0.77 7.81
N GLN A 226 8.68 -1.47 8.75
CA GLN A 226 9.99 -2.10 8.57
C GLN A 226 10.06 -3.23 7.52
N TYR A 227 8.91 -3.71 7.04
CA TYR A 227 8.85 -4.81 6.07
C TYR A 227 8.68 -4.32 4.63
N VAL A 228 8.57 -3.01 4.40
CA VAL A 228 8.62 -2.41 3.06
C VAL A 228 10.07 -2.36 2.59
N ASP A 229 10.34 -2.73 1.34
CA ASP A 229 11.70 -2.62 0.78
C ASP A 229 12.08 -1.14 0.61
N GLU A 230 13.32 -0.79 0.95
CA GLU A 230 13.77 0.62 0.96
C GLU A 230 13.59 1.32 -0.39
N ASN A 231 13.88 0.62 -1.49
CA ASN A 231 13.70 1.08 -2.87
C ASN A 231 12.24 1.03 -3.36
N LEU A 232 11.33 0.49 -2.56
CA LEU A 232 9.89 0.36 -2.84
C LEU A 232 9.04 1.10 -1.79
N SER A 233 9.66 2.00 -1.03
CA SER A 233 8.99 2.89 -0.08
C SER A 233 8.73 4.23 -0.74
N PHE A 234 7.49 4.46 -1.16
CA PHE A 234 7.08 5.70 -1.81
C PHE A 234 6.27 6.55 -0.84
N LYS A 235 6.56 7.85 -0.85
CA LYS A 235 5.84 8.85 -0.07
C LYS A 235 5.16 9.83 -1.01
N PHE A 236 3.86 9.64 -1.18
CA PHE A 236 3.04 10.50 -2.04
C PHE A 236 2.69 11.80 -1.33
N HIS A 237 2.69 12.89 -2.10
CA HIS A 237 2.14 14.17 -1.70
C HIS A 237 0.67 14.29 -2.12
N TYR A 238 0.31 13.77 -3.30
CA TYR A 238 -1.04 13.85 -3.83
C TYR A 238 -1.81 12.53 -3.61
N PHE A 239 -3.05 12.61 -3.14
CA PHE A 239 -3.89 11.42 -2.91
C PHE A 239 -4.23 10.68 -4.22
N PHE A 240 -4.55 11.41 -5.28
CA PHE A 240 -5.05 10.81 -6.52
C PHE A 240 -3.97 10.05 -7.30
N THR A 241 -2.71 10.48 -7.24
CA THR A 241 -1.57 9.75 -7.83
C THR A 241 -1.31 8.45 -7.08
N ARG A 242 -1.37 8.48 -5.74
CA ARG A 242 -1.29 7.29 -4.88
C ARG A 242 -2.37 6.27 -5.23
N LYS A 243 -3.62 6.73 -5.28
CA LYS A 243 -4.79 5.92 -5.63
C LYS A 243 -4.68 5.32 -7.02
N PHE A 244 -4.24 6.11 -8.00
CA PHE A 244 -3.92 5.59 -9.33
C PHE A 244 -2.94 4.41 -9.27
N TRP A 245 -1.81 4.55 -8.57
CA TRP A 245 -0.79 3.49 -8.52
C TRP A 245 -1.22 2.25 -7.75
N LEU A 246 -2.03 2.42 -6.69
CA LEU A 246 -2.66 1.30 -6.00
C LEU A 246 -3.52 0.48 -6.96
N VAL A 247 -4.29 1.11 -7.83
CA VAL A 247 -5.22 0.41 -8.73
C VAL A 247 -4.54 -0.13 -9.99
N TYR A 248 -3.67 0.67 -10.62
CA TYR A 248 -3.22 0.46 -12.00
C TYR A 248 -2.54 -0.90 -12.25
N LEU A 249 -1.73 -1.37 -11.30
CA LEU A 249 -0.97 -2.61 -11.39
C LEU A 249 -1.64 -3.80 -10.70
N SER A 250 -2.79 -3.59 -10.07
CA SER A 250 -3.45 -4.62 -9.26
C SER A 250 -3.86 -5.83 -10.10
N LEU A 251 -3.57 -7.02 -9.56
CA LEU A 251 -4.07 -8.32 -9.98
C LEU A 251 -5.17 -8.83 -9.05
N ALA A 252 -5.21 -8.34 -7.82
CA ALA A 252 -6.23 -8.63 -6.83
C ALA A 252 -6.26 -7.53 -5.76
N PHE A 253 -7.43 -7.32 -5.17
CA PHE A 253 -7.61 -6.50 -3.98
C PHE A 253 -8.08 -7.36 -2.82
N ILE A 254 -7.38 -7.29 -1.68
CA ILE A 254 -7.78 -7.91 -0.43
C ILE A 254 -8.05 -6.80 0.58
N ILE A 255 -9.30 -6.68 1.00
CA ILE A 255 -9.77 -5.61 1.87
C ILE A 255 -10.05 -6.21 3.24
N MET A 256 -9.12 -5.97 4.17
CA MET A 256 -9.26 -6.32 5.58
C MET A 256 -10.14 -5.30 6.31
N PRO A 257 -10.70 -5.63 7.49
CA PRO A 257 -11.47 -4.69 8.27
C PRO A 257 -10.71 -3.39 8.54
N GLY A 258 -11.38 -2.26 8.36
CA GLY A 258 -10.72 -0.96 8.27
C GLY A 258 -11.61 0.24 8.57
N GLY A 259 -10.99 1.41 8.69
CA GLY A 259 -11.68 2.67 8.91
C GLY A 259 -11.95 3.43 7.60
N PHE A 260 -12.09 4.75 7.69
CA PHE A 260 -12.40 5.60 6.53
C PHE A 260 -11.41 5.48 5.38
N GLY A 261 -10.10 5.36 5.65
CA GLY A 261 -9.12 5.17 4.57
C GLY A 261 -9.35 3.86 3.79
N THR A 262 -9.71 2.78 4.47
CA THR A 262 -10.03 1.50 3.82
C THR A 262 -11.35 1.58 3.05
N LEU A 263 -12.35 2.27 3.61
CA LEU A 263 -13.64 2.48 2.94
C LEU A 263 -13.52 3.38 1.71
N ASP A 264 -12.68 4.42 1.76
CA ASP A 264 -12.39 5.29 0.61
C ASP A 264 -11.83 4.50 -0.56
N GLU A 265 -10.79 3.69 -0.32
CA GLU A 265 -10.20 2.82 -1.35
C GLU A 265 -11.21 1.77 -1.85
N LEU A 266 -11.98 1.13 -0.94
CA LEU A 266 -13.01 0.17 -1.34
C LEU A 266 -14.05 0.81 -2.26
N MET A 267 -14.64 1.95 -1.87
CA MET A 267 -15.68 2.61 -2.66
C MET A 267 -15.15 3.08 -4.02
N GLU A 268 -13.90 3.54 -4.07
CA GLU A 268 -13.24 3.88 -5.34
C GLU A 268 -13.10 2.65 -6.24
N ILE A 269 -12.60 1.53 -5.71
CA ILE A 269 -12.45 0.27 -6.44
C ILE A 269 -13.81 -0.23 -6.96
N LEU A 270 -14.85 -0.21 -6.12
CA LEU A 270 -16.21 -0.61 -6.51
C LEU A 270 -16.76 0.28 -7.63
N THR A 271 -16.57 1.60 -7.50
CA THR A 271 -17.01 2.57 -8.53
C THR A 271 -16.27 2.35 -9.85
N LEU A 272 -14.95 2.12 -9.80
CA LEU A 272 -14.13 1.82 -10.98
C LEU A 272 -14.56 0.50 -11.65
N LYS A 273 -14.90 -0.51 -10.85
CA LYS A 273 -15.43 -1.79 -11.35
C LYS A 273 -16.75 -1.60 -12.08
N GLN A 274 -17.71 -0.93 -11.43
CA GLN A 274 -19.03 -0.64 -11.98
C GLN A 274 -18.92 0.16 -13.28
N CYS A 275 -18.04 1.17 -13.32
CA CYS A 275 -17.78 1.98 -14.50
C CYS A 275 -16.93 1.28 -15.58
N LYS A 276 -16.54 0.00 -15.38
CA LYS A 276 -15.67 -0.78 -16.28
C LYS A 276 -14.36 -0.05 -16.61
N ARG A 277 -13.77 0.64 -15.63
CA ARG A 277 -12.55 1.44 -15.77
C ARG A 277 -11.27 0.69 -15.41
N PHE A 278 -11.36 -0.54 -14.91
CA PHE A 278 -10.18 -1.38 -14.80
C PHE A 278 -9.70 -1.83 -16.18
N LYS A 279 -8.37 -1.88 -16.34
CA LYS A 279 -7.75 -2.42 -17.56
C LYS A 279 -8.01 -3.92 -17.74
N ARG A 280 -8.34 -4.61 -16.66
CA ARG A 280 -8.55 -6.05 -16.57
C ARG A 280 -9.65 -6.33 -15.55
N HIS A 281 -10.25 -7.50 -15.63
CA HIS A 281 -11.05 -7.98 -14.51
C HIS A 281 -10.11 -8.22 -13.32
N VAL A 282 -10.53 -7.81 -12.11
CA VAL A 282 -9.74 -7.95 -10.87
C VAL A 282 -10.67 -8.49 -9.77
N PRO A 283 -10.28 -9.55 -9.04
CA PRO A 283 -11.05 -10.05 -7.92
C PRO A 283 -10.92 -9.09 -6.73
N ILE A 284 -12.04 -8.85 -6.06
CA ILE A 284 -12.14 -8.02 -4.85
C ILE A 284 -12.59 -8.93 -3.72
N ILE A 285 -11.70 -9.13 -2.75
CA ILE A 285 -11.91 -10.00 -1.60
C ILE A 285 -12.16 -9.13 -0.37
N LEU A 286 -13.31 -9.26 0.27
CA LEU A 286 -13.62 -8.66 1.55
C LEU A 286 -13.39 -9.71 2.65
N PHE A 287 -12.32 -9.55 3.42
CA PHE A 287 -11.97 -10.48 4.49
C PHE A 287 -12.59 -10.03 5.82
N GLY A 288 -13.21 -10.93 6.57
CA GLY A 288 -13.92 -10.59 7.81
C GLY A 288 -15.43 -10.42 7.57
N LYS A 289 -16.14 -11.53 7.36
CA LYS A 289 -17.55 -11.53 6.94
C LYS A 289 -18.45 -10.76 7.89
N GLU A 290 -18.33 -11.05 9.19
CA GLU A 290 -19.10 -10.38 10.24
C GLU A 290 -18.88 -8.86 10.25
N PHE A 291 -17.63 -8.42 10.05
CA PHE A 291 -17.31 -7.00 9.99
C PHE A 291 -18.04 -6.34 8.81
N TRP A 292 -17.86 -6.87 7.60
CA TRP A 292 -18.41 -6.24 6.38
C TRP A 292 -19.94 -6.23 6.36
N THR A 293 -20.59 -7.34 6.75
CA THR A 293 -22.05 -7.39 6.81
C THR A 293 -22.64 -6.51 7.91
N SER A 294 -21.88 -6.18 8.95
CA SER A 294 -22.33 -5.27 10.02
C SER A 294 -22.28 -3.79 9.64
N ILE A 295 -21.34 -3.38 8.77
CA ILE A 295 -21.14 -1.96 8.42
C ILE A 295 -21.66 -1.56 7.05
N LEU A 296 -21.80 -2.51 6.12
CA LEU A 296 -22.25 -2.27 4.75
C LEU A 296 -23.26 -3.34 4.34
N ASN A 297 -24.50 -2.93 4.16
CA ASN A 297 -25.54 -3.78 3.61
C ASN A 297 -25.70 -3.51 2.10
N PHE A 298 -24.94 -4.23 1.29
CA PHE A 298 -24.98 -4.10 -0.17
C PHE A 298 -26.33 -4.52 -0.76
N ASP A 299 -27.03 -5.46 -0.14
CA ASP A 299 -28.35 -5.91 -0.62
C ASP A 299 -29.39 -4.79 -0.52
N MET A 300 -29.32 -3.95 0.52
CA MET A 300 -30.20 -2.77 0.59
C MET A 300 -29.91 -1.79 -0.55
N LEU A 301 -28.65 -1.60 -0.95
CA LEU A 301 -28.34 -0.72 -2.09
C LEU A 301 -28.96 -1.25 -3.39
N VAL A 302 -29.06 -2.58 -3.55
CA VAL A 302 -29.78 -3.22 -4.66
C VAL A 302 -31.30 -3.00 -4.52
N GLU A 303 -31.85 -3.19 -3.32
CA GLU A 303 -33.28 -3.00 -3.04
C GLU A 303 -33.75 -1.56 -3.32
N TYR A 304 -32.93 -0.57 -2.95
CA TYR A 304 -33.18 0.84 -3.26
C TYR A 304 -32.90 1.20 -4.75
N GLY A 305 -32.44 0.25 -5.57
CA GLY A 305 -32.16 0.48 -6.99
C GLY A 305 -30.93 1.35 -7.27
N LEU A 306 -29.98 1.42 -6.33
CA LEU A 306 -28.78 2.26 -6.44
C LEU A 306 -27.61 1.55 -7.12
N ILE A 307 -27.56 0.21 -7.03
CA ILE A 307 -26.57 -0.64 -7.69
C ILE A 307 -27.25 -1.91 -8.24
N SER A 308 -26.57 -2.62 -9.14
CA SER A 308 -27.07 -3.90 -9.67
C SER A 308 -26.74 -5.08 -8.75
N LYS A 309 -27.49 -6.17 -8.85
CA LYS A 309 -27.15 -7.43 -8.14
C LYS A 309 -25.80 -7.97 -8.58
N ASP A 310 -25.48 -7.86 -9.87
CA ASP A 310 -24.20 -8.27 -10.45
C ASP A 310 -23.01 -7.52 -9.81
N ASP A 311 -23.17 -6.24 -9.46
CA ASP A 311 -22.13 -5.47 -8.76
C ASP A 311 -21.77 -6.14 -7.42
N VAL A 312 -22.80 -6.60 -6.68
CA VAL A 312 -22.64 -7.28 -5.38
C VAL A 312 -22.12 -8.70 -5.54
N ASP A 313 -22.66 -9.48 -6.48
CA ASP A 313 -22.25 -10.88 -6.73
C ASP A 313 -20.80 -10.99 -7.21
N SER A 314 -20.25 -9.89 -7.73
CA SER A 314 -18.86 -9.81 -8.14
C SER A 314 -17.87 -9.68 -6.96
N LEU A 315 -18.35 -9.53 -5.73
CA LEU A 315 -17.54 -9.42 -4.51
C LEU A 315 -17.40 -10.79 -3.83
N PHE A 316 -16.20 -11.09 -3.37
CA PHE A 316 -15.94 -12.33 -2.65
C PHE A 316 -15.75 -12.04 -1.16
N ILE A 317 -16.68 -12.48 -0.31
CA ILE A 317 -16.62 -12.23 1.14
C ILE A 317 -16.28 -13.53 1.87
N THR A 318 -15.20 -13.55 2.65
CA THR A 318 -14.73 -14.77 3.35
C THR A 318 -14.04 -14.46 4.68
N ASP A 319 -13.89 -15.48 5.52
CA ASP A 319 -13.05 -15.51 6.72
C ASP A 319 -11.88 -16.51 6.62
N SER A 320 -11.76 -17.22 5.48
CA SER A 320 -10.78 -18.26 5.23
C SER A 320 -9.65 -17.77 4.35
N ILE A 321 -8.42 -18.06 4.78
CA ILE A 321 -7.20 -17.79 4.02
C ILE A 321 -7.23 -18.61 2.72
N GLU A 322 -7.62 -19.88 2.81
CA GLU A 322 -7.69 -20.82 1.70
C GLU A 322 -8.70 -20.34 0.65
N GLU A 323 -9.91 -19.98 1.07
CA GLU A 323 -10.92 -19.47 0.15
C GLU A 323 -10.47 -18.18 -0.56
N ALA A 324 -9.84 -17.24 0.18
CA ALA A 324 -9.31 -16.01 -0.40
C ALA A 324 -8.18 -16.29 -1.41
N TYR A 325 -7.26 -17.19 -1.06
CA TYR A 325 -6.15 -17.62 -1.90
C TYR A 325 -6.65 -18.29 -3.20
N GLU A 326 -7.56 -19.25 -3.06
CA GLU A 326 -8.15 -19.97 -4.19
C GLU A 326 -8.97 -19.03 -5.09
N CYS A 327 -9.70 -18.06 -4.52
CA CYS A 327 -10.40 -17.04 -5.28
C CYS A 327 -9.44 -16.27 -6.20
N VAL A 328 -8.32 -15.77 -5.65
CA VAL A 328 -7.32 -15.03 -6.42
C VAL A 328 -6.72 -15.90 -7.53
N ILE A 329 -6.31 -17.12 -7.21
CA ILE A 329 -5.63 -18.00 -8.17
C ILE A 329 -6.56 -18.47 -9.28
N ASN A 330 -7.76 -18.93 -8.94
CA ASN A 330 -8.73 -19.37 -9.92
C ASN A 330 -9.10 -18.22 -10.86
N PHE A 331 -9.21 -17.00 -10.33
CA PHE A 331 -9.42 -15.83 -11.16
C PHE A 331 -8.27 -15.59 -12.14
N LEU A 332 -7.02 -15.64 -11.67
CA LEU A 332 -5.84 -15.46 -12.53
C LEU A 332 -5.70 -16.55 -13.59
N LYS A 333 -6.06 -17.79 -13.27
CA LYS A 333 -6.04 -18.93 -14.21
C LYS A 333 -7.17 -18.85 -15.25
N ASN A 334 -8.36 -18.45 -14.82
CA ASN A 334 -9.56 -18.42 -15.67
C ASN A 334 -9.75 -17.12 -16.45
N SER A 335 -8.92 -16.11 -16.17
CA SER A 335 -8.88 -14.86 -16.93
C SER A 335 -8.31 -15.11 -18.33
N ASN A 336 -9.13 -15.71 -19.20
CA ASN A 336 -8.83 -15.76 -20.63
C ASN A 336 -8.64 -14.33 -21.16
N PRO A 337 -7.72 -14.11 -22.12
CA PRO A 337 -7.55 -12.81 -22.75
C PRO A 337 -8.82 -12.46 -23.52
N THR A 338 -9.79 -11.84 -22.85
CA THR A 338 -10.89 -11.17 -23.53
C THR A 338 -10.29 -10.00 -24.26
N THR A 339 -10.29 -10.06 -25.59
CA THR A 339 -10.07 -8.91 -26.45
C THR A 339 -10.91 -7.75 -25.92
N PRO A 340 -10.34 -6.54 -25.74
CA PRO A 340 -11.17 -5.38 -25.45
C PRO A 340 -12.21 -5.30 -26.56
N LYS A 341 -13.50 -5.48 -26.23
CA LYS A 341 -14.55 -5.06 -27.15
C LYS A 341 -14.33 -3.56 -27.31
N GLU A 342 -13.95 -3.14 -28.51
CA GLU A 342 -13.98 -1.74 -28.90
C GLU A 342 -15.30 -1.18 -28.40
N VAL A 343 -15.22 -0.19 -27.51
CA VAL A 343 -16.35 0.65 -27.19
C VAL A 343 -16.70 1.33 -28.51
N LYS A 344 -17.66 0.75 -29.24
CA LYS A 344 -18.35 1.50 -30.27
C LYS A 344 -19.10 2.58 -29.51
N ASP A 345 -18.54 3.79 -29.51
CA ASP A 345 -19.28 5.00 -29.22
C ASP A 345 -20.53 4.96 -30.10
N SER A 346 -21.65 4.60 -29.47
CA SER A 346 -22.96 4.71 -30.07
C SER A 346 -23.41 6.12 -29.73
N SER A 347 -23.35 6.94 -30.77
CA SER A 347 -24.02 8.23 -31.01
C SER A 347 -25.10 8.63 -30.02
#